data_AF-A0A674MEJ7-F1
#
_entry.id   AF-A0A674MEJ7-F1
#
_cell.length_a   1.000
_cell.length_b   1.000
_cell.length_c   1.000
_cell.angle_alpha   90.00
_cell.angle_beta   90.00
_cell.angle_gamma   90.00
#
_symmetry.space_group_name_H-M   'P 1'
#
loop_
_entity.id
_entity.type
_entity.pdbx_description
1 polymer ?
#
loop_
_entity_poly.entity_id
_entity_poly.type
_entity_poly.pdbx_seq_one_letter_code
_entity_poly.pdbx_strand_id
1 'polypeptide(L)'
;MDCNLGTVTGSAARWYKQVPGGVPQFVLVWYHGWSSVTYGSGFSSPRFTSTHQSTSDYRLMINNVEEGDSAVYYCQTWDGNTVVFGPGTKLIVTSSSLPPPVLTVFPPSRAELQSNKATLVCLSRLSAPFAEVS
;
A
#
# COMPACT_ATOMS: atom_id res chain seq x y z
N MET A 1 3.92 -6.56 -5.79
CA MET A 1 3.03 -5.37 -5.77
C MET A 1 3.19 -4.66 -7.09
N ASP A 2 2.11 -4.51 -7.84
CA ASP A 2 2.13 -3.96 -9.19
C ASP A 2 1.88 -2.45 -9.19
N CYS A 3 2.50 -1.76 -10.13
CA CYS A 3 2.31 -0.34 -10.38
C CYS A 3 2.25 -0.09 -11.88
N ASN A 4 1.04 0.19 -12.36
CA ASN A 4 0.80 0.63 -13.73
C ASN A 4 0.74 2.16 -13.73
N LEU A 5 1.67 2.79 -14.47
CA LEU A 5 1.78 4.25 -14.57
C LEU A 5 0.81 4.86 -15.60
N GLY A 6 -0.11 4.06 -16.15
CA GLY A 6 -1.06 4.46 -17.16
C GLY A 6 -0.37 4.88 -18.46
N THR A 7 -0.65 6.12 -18.88
CA THR A 7 -0.07 6.73 -20.08
C THR A 7 1.34 7.26 -19.87
N VAL A 8 1.83 7.31 -18.63
CA VAL A 8 3.18 7.79 -18.32
C VAL A 8 4.19 6.69 -18.67
N THR A 9 4.90 6.90 -19.78
CA THR A 9 5.97 6.02 -20.26
C THR A 9 7.31 6.74 -20.14
N GLY A 10 8.42 6.01 -20.04
CA GLY A 10 9.74 6.66 -19.96
C GLY A 10 10.08 7.27 -18.60
N SER A 11 9.22 7.11 -17.59
CA SER A 11 9.48 7.54 -16.21
C SER A 11 9.82 6.36 -15.30
N ALA A 12 10.59 6.64 -14.25
CA ALA A 12 10.96 5.67 -13.22
C ALA A 12 9.89 5.55 -12.14
N ALA A 13 9.63 4.32 -11.68
CA ALA A 13 8.80 4.06 -10.51
C ALA A 13 9.63 4.17 -9.23
N ARG A 14 9.16 4.98 -8.28
CA ARG A 14 9.72 5.13 -6.93
C ARG A 14 8.79 4.46 -5.93
N TRP A 15 9.35 3.62 -5.08
CA TRP A 15 8.59 2.88 -4.09
C TRP A 15 8.81 3.45 -2.70
N TYR A 16 7.72 3.62 -1.97
CA TYR A 16 7.72 4.10 -0.60
C TYR A 16 6.99 3.09 0.29
N LYS A 17 7.51 2.87 1.49
CA LYS A 17 6.89 2.08 2.55
C LYS A 17 6.39 3.04 3.62
N GLN A 18 5.14 2.91 4.04
CA GLN A 18 4.58 3.68 5.14
C GLN A 18 3.88 2.75 6.13
N VAL A 19 4.45 2.62 7.33
CA VAL A 19 3.75 2.02 8.47
C VAL A 19 2.64 2.99 8.87
N PRO A 20 1.40 2.53 9.16
CA PRO A 20 0.31 3.42 9.56
C PRO A 20 0.69 4.32 10.73
N GLY A 21 0.37 5.61 10.64
CA GLY A 21 0.78 6.62 11.63
C GLY A 21 2.25 7.05 11.53
N GLY A 22 3.07 6.36 10.73
CA GLY A 22 4.46 6.71 10.45
C GLY A 22 4.64 7.60 9.22
N VAL A 23 5.88 8.03 8.99
CA VAL A 23 6.28 8.78 7.80
C VAL A 23 6.62 7.86 6.62
N PRO A 24 6.36 8.25 5.37
CA PRO A 24 6.81 7.49 4.21
C PRO A 24 8.33 7.34 4.15
N GLN A 25 8.81 6.12 4.00
CA GLN A 25 10.22 5.77 3.82
C GLN A 25 10.47 5.43 2.36
N PHE A 26 11.47 6.05 1.74
CA PHE A 26 11.88 5.71 0.38
C PHE A 26 12.57 4.33 0.37
N VAL A 27 12.03 3.40 -0.41
CA VAL A 27 12.52 2.02 -0.49
C VAL A 27 13.54 1.88 -1.61
N LEU A 28 13.11 2.15 -2.85
CA LEU A 28 13.95 2.09 -4.05
C LEU A 28 13.32 2.83 -5.22
N VAL A 29 14.14 3.10 -6.24
CA VAL A 29 13.71 3.58 -7.55
C VAL A 29 14.17 2.63 -8.65
N TRP A 30 13.30 2.41 -9.62
CA TRP A 30 13.58 1.59 -10.78
C TRP A 30 13.12 2.25 -12.07
N TYR A 31 14.00 2.28 -13.06
CA TYR A 31 13.73 2.68 -14.43
C TYR A 31 14.07 1.51 -15.33
N HIS A 32 13.17 1.17 -16.26
CA HIS A 32 13.32 0.00 -17.13
C HIS A 32 14.63 -0.02 -17.95
N GLY A 33 15.22 1.14 -18.24
CA GLY A 33 16.50 1.24 -18.96
C GLY A 33 17.76 1.21 -18.08
N TRP A 34 17.65 1.06 -16.76
CA TRP A 34 18.82 0.93 -15.87
C TRP A 34 19.30 -0.52 -15.78
N SER A 35 20.55 -0.70 -15.34
CA SER A 35 21.11 -2.03 -15.07
C SER A 35 20.87 -2.50 -13.62
N SER A 36 20.57 -1.56 -12.72
CA SER A 36 20.33 -1.85 -11.30
C SER A 36 19.39 -0.81 -10.67
N VAL A 37 18.72 -1.21 -9.58
CA VAL A 37 17.88 -0.32 -8.78
C VAL A 37 18.73 0.53 -7.84
N THR A 38 18.24 1.72 -7.49
CA THR A 38 18.84 2.56 -6.44
C THR A 38 17.99 2.50 -5.18
N TYR A 39 18.60 2.23 -4.04
CA TYR A 39 17.91 2.05 -2.75
C TYR A 39 17.87 3.30 -1.90
N GLY A 40 16.85 3.42 -1.06
CA GLY A 40 16.86 4.32 0.09
C GLY A 40 17.59 3.71 1.29
N SER A 41 17.81 4.53 2.31
CA SER A 41 18.50 4.11 3.53
C SER A 41 17.76 2.96 4.23
N GLY A 42 18.48 1.91 4.63
CA GLY A 42 17.93 0.75 5.32
C GLY A 42 17.27 -0.30 4.42
N PHE A 43 17.33 -0.14 3.09
CA PHE A 43 16.78 -1.09 2.12
C PHE A 43 17.88 -1.59 1.18
N SER A 44 17.81 -2.87 0.80
CA SER A 44 18.79 -3.47 -0.11
C SER A 44 18.28 -4.74 -0.80
N SER A 45 19.05 -5.17 -1.81
CA SER A 45 18.98 -6.50 -2.41
C SER A 45 19.50 -7.57 -1.42
N PRO A 46 19.06 -8.84 -1.48
CA PRO A 46 18.02 -9.37 -2.37
C PRO A 46 16.60 -9.20 -1.81
N ARG A 47 16.43 -8.62 -0.62
CA ARG A 47 15.13 -8.52 0.05
C ARG A 47 14.15 -7.64 -0.71
N PHE A 48 14.54 -6.43 -1.09
CA PHE A 48 13.70 -5.55 -1.91
C PHE A 48 14.25 -5.50 -3.33
N THR A 49 13.42 -5.80 -4.31
CA THR A 49 13.79 -5.75 -5.73
C THR A 49 12.66 -5.18 -6.56
N SER A 50 12.97 -4.69 -7.76
CA SER A 50 11.94 -4.20 -8.68
C SER A 50 12.23 -4.64 -10.10
N THR A 51 11.15 -4.96 -10.81
CA THR A 51 11.16 -5.37 -12.21
C THR A 51 10.14 -4.54 -12.98
N HIS A 52 10.15 -4.69 -14.31
CA HIS A 52 9.19 -4.08 -15.19
C HIS A 52 8.71 -5.10 -16.24
N GLN A 53 7.49 -4.93 -16.72
CA GLN A 53 6.93 -5.71 -17.83
C GLN A 53 6.82 -4.88 -19.12
N SER A 54 6.75 -3.56 -18.97
CA SER A 54 6.69 -2.58 -20.06
C SER A 54 7.39 -1.30 -19.61
N THR A 55 7.31 -0.24 -20.42
CA THR A 55 7.86 1.08 -20.05
C THR A 55 6.99 1.87 -19.06
N SER A 56 5.81 1.34 -18.71
CA SER A 56 4.88 1.90 -17.72
C SER A 56 4.40 0.91 -16.65
N ASP A 57 4.75 -0.38 -16.76
CA ASP A 57 4.37 -1.42 -15.79
C ASP A 57 5.57 -1.85 -14.95
N TYR A 58 5.55 -1.49 -13.67
CA TYR A 58 6.58 -1.79 -12.69
C TYR A 58 6.05 -2.70 -11.58
N ARG A 59 6.94 -3.47 -10.98
CA ARG A 59 6.61 -4.35 -9.84
C ARG A 59 7.64 -4.20 -8.74
N LEU A 60 7.18 -4.05 -7.50
CA LEU A 60 7.99 -4.24 -6.29
C LEU A 60 7.82 -5.68 -5.81
N MET A 61 8.95 -6.32 -5.53
CA MET A 61 9.03 -7.66 -4.97
C MET A 61 9.77 -7.59 -3.64
N ILE A 62 9.16 -8.16 -2.60
CA ILE A 62 9.74 -8.32 -1.28
C ILE A 62 9.95 -9.82 -1.08
N ASN A 63 11.20 -10.23 -0.95
CA ASN A 63 11.62 -11.61 -0.74
C ASN A 63 11.82 -11.86 0.75
N ASN A 64 11.52 -13.07 1.23
CA ASN A 64 11.60 -13.45 2.65
C ASN A 64 10.85 -12.45 3.55
N VAL A 65 9.56 -12.28 3.26
CA VAL A 65 8.69 -11.30 3.92
C VAL A 65 8.56 -11.59 5.42
N GLU A 66 8.69 -10.56 6.25
CA GLU A 66 8.59 -10.64 7.71
C GLU A 66 7.44 -9.78 8.25
N GLU A 67 7.01 -9.98 9.50
CA GLU A 67 5.89 -9.22 10.10
C GLU A 67 6.12 -7.70 10.05
N GLY A 68 7.38 -7.25 10.22
CA GLY A 68 7.80 -5.86 10.10
C GLY A 68 7.69 -5.27 8.68
N ASP A 69 7.39 -6.07 7.67
CA ASP A 69 7.05 -5.58 6.32
C ASP A 69 5.60 -5.16 6.17
N SER A 70 4.76 -5.39 7.18
CA SER A 70 3.38 -4.90 7.22
C SER A 70 3.33 -3.38 7.14
N ALA A 71 2.84 -2.86 6.01
CA ALA A 71 2.80 -1.43 5.72
C ALA A 71 1.91 -1.16 4.50
N VAL A 72 1.67 0.12 4.21
CA VAL A 72 1.16 0.53 2.91
C VAL A 72 2.35 0.90 2.01
N TYR A 73 2.42 0.28 0.84
CA TYR A 73 3.45 0.53 -0.15
C TYR A 73 2.90 1.38 -1.27
N TYR A 74 3.49 2.54 -1.49
CA TYR A 74 3.10 3.49 -2.52
C TYR A 74 4.09 3.46 -3.68
N CYS A 75 3.56 3.49 -4.89
CA CYS A 75 4.34 3.74 -6.09
C CYS A 75 4.16 5.20 -6.48
N GLN A 76 5.24 5.84 -6.92
CA GLN A 76 5.27 7.22 -7.35
C GLN A 76 6.03 7.37 -8.67
N THR A 77 5.51 8.21 -9.55
CA THR A 77 6.17 8.58 -10.81
C THR A 77 6.10 10.09 -11.05
N TRP A 78 6.83 10.55 -12.07
CA TRP A 78 6.69 11.90 -12.60
C TRP A 78 5.86 11.86 -13.88
N ASP A 79 4.80 12.66 -13.90
CA ASP A 79 4.02 12.98 -15.10
C ASP A 79 4.30 14.44 -15.49
N GLY A 80 5.25 14.62 -16.42
CA GLY A 80 5.86 15.92 -16.69
C GLY A 80 6.52 16.50 -15.43
N ASN A 81 5.99 17.63 -14.96
CA ASN A 81 6.46 18.32 -13.74
C ASN A 81 5.66 17.96 -12.48
N THR A 82 4.71 17.03 -12.59
CA THR A 82 3.82 16.66 -11.49
C THR A 82 4.26 15.34 -10.86
N VAL A 83 4.26 15.29 -9.53
CA VAL A 83 4.46 14.06 -8.76
C VAL A 83 3.12 13.36 -8.61
N VAL A 84 3.03 12.12 -9.08
CA VAL A 84 1.81 11.31 -9.00
C VAL A 84 2.07 10.06 -8.17
N PHE A 85 1.20 9.82 -7.18
CA PHE A 85 1.20 8.62 -6.37
C PHE A 85 0.06 7.69 -6.79
N GLY A 86 0.36 6.39 -6.84
CA GLY A 86 -0.67 5.36 -6.91
C GLY A 86 -1.44 5.25 -5.58
N PRO A 87 -2.58 4.53 -5.58
CA PRO A 87 -3.46 4.41 -4.41
C PRO A 87 -2.80 3.71 -3.20
N GLY A 88 -1.68 3.03 -3.42
CA GLY A 88 -0.97 2.24 -2.42
C GLY A 88 -1.51 0.81 -2.33
N THR A 89 -0.64 -0.11 -1.94
CA THR A 89 -0.98 -1.51 -1.65
C THR A 89 -0.73 -1.78 -0.17
N LYS A 90 -1.78 -2.15 0.56
CA LYS A 90 -1.66 -2.55 1.96
C LYS A 90 -1.20 -4.00 2.03
N LEU A 91 0.02 -4.21 2.54
CA LEU A 91 0.56 -5.52 2.85
C LEU A 91 0.36 -5.78 4.35
N ILE A 92 -0.27 -6.90 4.69
CA ILE A 92 -0.35 -7.41 6.05
C ILE A 92 0.37 -8.75 6.07
N VAL A 93 1.37 -8.86 6.94
CA VAL A 93 2.15 -10.08 7.14
C VAL A 93 1.90 -10.52 8.58
N THR A 94 1.35 -11.72 8.74
CA THR A 94 0.99 -12.29 10.04
C THR A 94 1.32 -13.77 10.04
N SER A 95 1.88 -14.24 11.16
CA SER A 95 2.07 -15.66 11.45
C SER A 95 0.76 -16.40 11.82
N SER A 96 -0.32 -15.66 12.08
CA SER A 96 -1.61 -16.18 12.53
C SER A 96 -2.70 -16.14 11.46
N SER A 97 -3.61 -17.11 11.52
CA SER A 97 -4.85 -17.13 10.72
C SER A 97 -5.70 -15.90 11.05
N LEU A 98 -6.13 -15.16 10.02
CA LEU A 98 -6.97 -13.98 10.20
C LEU A 98 -8.37 -14.41 10.68
N PRO A 99 -8.85 -13.90 11.83
CA PRO A 99 -10.21 -14.18 12.26
C PRO A 99 -11.21 -13.55 11.28
N PRO A 100 -12.44 -14.10 11.17
CA PRO A 100 -13.51 -13.47 10.40
C PRO A 100 -13.76 -12.02 10.87
N PRO A 101 -14.06 -11.09 9.95
CA PRO A 101 -14.35 -9.72 10.34
C PRO A 101 -15.61 -9.67 11.21
N VAL A 102 -15.55 -8.87 12.27
CA VAL A 102 -16.73 -8.61 13.11
C VAL A 102 -17.52 -7.49 12.45
N LEU A 103 -18.80 -7.75 12.18
CA LEU A 103 -19.74 -6.77 11.65
C LEU A 103 -20.63 -6.26 12.77
N THR A 104 -20.61 -4.95 13.02
CA THR A 104 -21.54 -4.28 13.92
C THR A 104 -22.54 -3.46 13.11
N VAL A 105 -23.82 -3.70 13.31
CA VAL A 105 -24.90 -2.95 12.68
C VAL A 105 -25.50 -1.99 13.69
N PHE A 106 -25.47 -0.70 13.38
CA PHE A 106 -26.10 0.34 14.20
C PHE A 106 -27.48 0.65 13.62
N PRO A 107 -28.56 0.47 14.40
CA PRO A 107 -29.91 0.80 13.97
C PRO A 107 -30.09 2.32 13.82
N PRO A 108 -31.12 2.76 13.09
CA PRO A 108 -31.50 4.16 13.01
C PRO A 108 -31.73 4.77 14.40
N SER A 109 -31.39 6.04 14.55
CA SER A 109 -31.64 6.73 15.82
C SER A 109 -33.14 6.99 16.02
N ARG A 110 -33.58 7.12 17.28
CA ARG A 110 -34.99 7.45 17.59
C ARG A 110 -35.44 8.77 16.96
N ALA A 111 -34.54 9.76 16.86
CA ALA A 111 -34.83 11.05 16.24
C ALA A 111 -35.01 10.92 14.72
N GLU A 112 -34.23 10.07 14.06
CA GLU A 112 -34.36 9.79 12.63
C GLU A 112 -35.67 9.06 12.31
N LEU A 113 -36.08 8.14 13.19
CA LEU A 113 -37.34 7.41 13.05
C LEU A 113 -38.60 8.30 13.16
N GLN A 114 -38.47 9.54 13.65
CA GLN A 114 -39.55 10.54 13.60
C GLN A 114 -39.69 11.20 12.22
N SER A 115 -38.72 10.98 11.33
CA SER A 115 -38.76 11.37 9.92
C SER A 115 -39.31 10.23 9.05
N ASN A 116 -39.43 10.44 7.75
CA ASN A 116 -39.88 9.44 6.77
C ASN A 116 -38.73 8.64 6.12
N LYS A 117 -37.53 8.70 6.70
CA LYS A 117 -36.31 8.01 6.24
C LYS A 117 -35.61 7.35 7.41
N ALA A 118 -34.87 6.28 7.14
CA ALA A 118 -34.09 5.55 8.14
C ALA A 118 -32.73 5.15 7.55
N THR A 119 -31.67 5.30 8.34
CA THR A 119 -30.29 4.94 7.96
C THR A 119 -29.77 3.83 8.85
N LEU A 120 -29.18 2.82 8.23
CA LEU A 120 -28.44 1.76 8.91
C LEU A 120 -26.95 1.95 8.67
N VAL A 121 -26.14 1.82 9.72
CA VAL A 121 -24.68 1.90 9.59
C VAL A 121 -24.07 0.54 9.87
N CYS A 122 -23.29 0.03 8.92
CA CYS A 122 -22.54 -1.20 9.06
C CYS A 122 -21.07 -0.87 9.27
N LEU A 123 -20.50 -1.30 10.40
CA LEU A 123 -19.09 -1.18 10.69
C LEU A 123 -18.43 -2.56 10.64
N SER A 124 -17.59 -2.81 9.64
CA SER A 124 -16.73 -3.98 9.60
C SER A 124 -15.41 -3.69 10.31
N ARG A 125 -15.01 -4.57 11.23
CA ARG A 125 -13.71 -4.51 11.89
C ARG A 125 -12.95 -5.80 11.62
N LEU A 126 -11.78 -5.70 11.01
CA LEU A 126 -10.82 -6.80 10.92
C LEU A 126 -9.78 -6.59 12.01
N SER A 127 -9.75 -7.46 13.02
CA SER A 127 -8.79 -7.43 14.11
C SER A 127 -7.45 -8.07 13.68
N ALA A 128 -6.86 -7.52 12.63
CA ALA A 128 -5.48 -7.83 12.25
C ALA A 128 -4.61 -6.66 12.72
N PRO A 129 -3.75 -6.82 13.75
CA PRO A 129 -2.79 -5.79 14.07
C PRO A 129 -1.90 -5.57 12.84
N PHE A 130 -1.63 -4.30 12.51
CA PHE A 130 -0.32 -4.03 11.93
C PHE A 130 0.66 -4.41 13.03
N ALA A 131 1.69 -5.21 12.72
CA ALA A 131 2.73 -5.50 13.69
C ALA A 131 3.18 -4.16 14.30
N GLU A 132 2.88 -3.92 15.57
CA GLU A 132 3.45 -2.81 16.31
C GLU A 132 4.93 -3.17 16.46
N VAL A 133 5.77 -2.52 15.66
CA VAL A 133 7.22 -2.63 15.82
C VAL A 133 7.55 -1.96 17.15
N SER A 134 7.81 -2.78 18.17
CA SER A 134 8.32 -2.36 19.48
C SER A 134 9.78 -1.93 19.39
#